data_AF-A0A2G6MVS4-F1
#
_entry.id   AF-A0A2G6MVS4-F1
#
_cell.length_a   1.000
_cell.length_b   1.000
_cell.length_c   1.000
_cell.angle_alpha   90.00
_cell.angle_beta   90.00
_cell.angle_gamma   90.00
#
_symmetry.space_group_name_H-M   'P 1'
#
loop_
_entity.id
_entity.type
_entity.pdbx_description
1 polymer ?
#
loop_
_entity_poly.entity_id
_entity_poly.type
_entity_poly.pdbx_seq_one_letter_code
_entity_poly.pdbx_strand_id
1 'polypeptide(L)'
;MNDEQGKQYRAVKQNLSSIQLVIKKDLKEGRVPRQEDIYQFIAISEEMDSLSAPEWGESMAEYMVVLEAFKKAVTYRDSDLLMEKFQKLMDSKVACHKKFR
;
A
#
# COMPACT_ATOMS: atom_id res chain seq x y z
N MET A 1 -10.62 -19.86 0.69
CA MET A 1 -10.92 -18.81 -0.31
C MET A 1 -11.66 -19.45 -1.46
N ASN A 2 -12.85 -18.96 -1.83
CA ASN A 2 -13.57 -19.47 -3.00
C ASN A 2 -12.99 -18.86 -4.30
N ASP A 3 -13.38 -19.39 -5.46
CA ASP A 3 -12.83 -18.95 -6.76
C ASP A 3 -13.06 -17.45 -7.05
N GLU A 4 -14.17 -16.90 -6.55
CA GLU A 4 -14.56 -15.51 -6.73
C GLU A 4 -13.70 -14.56 -5.88
N GLN A 5 -13.54 -14.87 -4.60
CA GLN A 5 -12.65 -14.14 -3.68
C GLN A 5 -11.19 -14.22 -4.16
N GLY A 6 -10.78 -15.35 -4.73
CA GLY A 6 -9.46 -15.49 -5.34
C GLY A 6 -9.26 -14.61 -6.58
N LYS A 7 -10.30 -14.43 -7.41
CA LYS A 7 -10.26 -13.48 -8.54
C LYS A 7 -10.21 -12.04 -8.04
N GLN A 8 -11.03 -11.69 -7.06
CA GLN A 8 -11.06 -10.35 -6.48
C GLN A 8 -9.71 -9.98 -5.86
N TYR A 9 -9.13 -10.88 -5.05
CA TYR A 9 -7.80 -10.68 -4.46
C TYR A 9 -6.72 -10.41 -5.53
N ARG A 10 -6.71 -11.18 -6.63
CA ARG A 10 -5.77 -10.96 -7.73
C ARG A 10 -5.96 -9.59 -8.40
N ALA A 11 -7.21 -9.19 -8.62
CA ALA A 11 -7.53 -7.88 -9.19
C ALA A 11 -7.06 -6.73 -8.27
N VAL A 12 -7.38 -6.80 -6.97
CA VAL A 12 -6.95 -5.83 -5.96
C VAL A 12 -5.43 -5.75 -5.88
N LYS A 13 -4.74 -6.89 -5.83
CA LYS A 13 -3.27 -6.96 -5.83
C LYS A 13 -2.65 -6.33 -7.08
N GLN A 14 -3.25 -6.55 -8.26
CA GLN A 14 -2.80 -5.94 -9.51
C GLN A 14 -2.99 -4.42 -9.49
N ASN A 15 -4.18 -3.95 -9.09
CA ASN A 15 -4.48 -2.53 -8.95
C ASN A 15 -3.54 -1.85 -7.95
N LEU A 16 -3.29 -2.50 -6.80
CA LEU A 16 -2.37 -2.04 -5.77
C LEU A 16 -0.95 -1.88 -6.32
N SER A 17 -0.49 -2.86 -7.10
CA SER A 17 0.84 -2.81 -7.71
C SER A 17 0.94 -1.70 -8.76
N SER A 18 -0.10 -1.47 -9.56
CA SER A 18 -0.13 -0.40 -10.56
C SER A 18 -0.09 0.99 -9.92
N ILE A 19 -0.94 1.24 -8.92
CA ILE A 19 -0.96 2.56 -8.26
C ILE A 19 0.31 2.80 -7.43
N GLN A 20 0.91 1.75 -6.84
CA GLN A 20 2.22 1.84 -6.19
C GLN A 20 3.31 2.35 -7.14
N LEU A 21 3.30 1.93 -8.41
CA LEU A 21 4.28 2.39 -9.39
C LEU A 21 4.11 3.88 -9.72
N VAL A 22 2.87 4.37 -9.78
CA VAL A 22 2.57 5.79 -9.99
C VAL A 22 3.11 6.63 -8.83
N ILE A 23 2.71 6.29 -7.59
CA ILE A 23 3.17 6.98 -6.37
C ILE A 23 4.70 6.96 -6.28
N LYS A 24 5.31 5.79 -6.51
CA LYS A 24 6.77 5.64 -6.46
C LYS A 24 7.49 6.50 -7.49
N LYS A 25 6.93 6.62 -8.70
CA LYS A 25 7.52 7.44 -9.77
C LYS A 25 7.55 8.91 -9.35
N ASP A 26 6.42 9.45 -8.91
CA ASP A 26 6.33 10.85 -8.49
C ASP A 26 7.27 11.17 -7.34
N LEU A 27 7.28 10.33 -6.30
CA LEU A 27 8.16 10.53 -5.14
C LEU A 27 9.65 10.45 -5.51
N LYS A 28 10.03 9.55 -6.42
CA LYS A 28 11.41 9.46 -6.92
C LYS A 28 11.85 10.68 -7.74
N GLU A 29 10.90 11.36 -8.36
CA GLU A 29 11.13 12.59 -9.11
C GLU A 29 11.03 13.85 -8.20
N GLY A 30 10.93 13.66 -6.88
CA GLY A 30 10.79 14.75 -5.90
C GLY A 30 9.43 15.46 -5.98
N ARG A 31 8.43 14.84 -6.61
CA ARG A 31 7.08 15.38 -6.72
C ARG A 31 6.17 14.79 -5.65
N VAL A 32 5.26 15.62 -5.16
CA VAL A 32 4.11 15.15 -4.39
C VAL A 32 3.13 14.47 -5.36
N PRO A 33 2.75 13.20 -5.13
CA PRO A 33 1.79 12.52 -5.99
C PRO A 33 0.43 13.22 -5.99
N ARG A 34 -0.36 12.99 -7.04
CA ARG A 34 -1.70 13.59 -7.14
C ARG A 34 -2.57 13.06 -6.00
N GLN A 35 -3.45 13.90 -5.49
CA GLN A 35 -4.34 13.56 -4.38
C GLN A 35 -5.25 12.36 -4.71
N GLU A 36 -5.71 12.28 -5.96
CA GLU A 36 -6.49 11.13 -6.46
C GLU A 36 -5.70 9.82 -6.41
N ASP A 37 -4.41 9.84 -6.78
CA ASP A 37 -3.57 8.65 -6.77
C ASP A 37 -3.30 8.16 -5.35
N ILE A 38 -3.13 9.11 -4.41
CA ILE A 38 -2.95 8.83 -2.98
C ILE A 38 -4.21 8.18 -2.41
N TYR A 39 -5.38 8.75 -2.66
CA TYR A 39 -6.64 8.19 -2.17
C TYR A 39 -6.95 6.83 -2.80
N GLN A 40 -6.68 6.66 -4.09
CA GLN A 40 -6.79 5.36 -4.74
C GLN A 40 -5.85 4.33 -4.11
N PHE A 41 -4.60 4.69 -3.82
CA PHE A 41 -3.65 3.80 -3.16
C PHE A 41 -4.11 3.38 -1.75
N ILE A 42 -4.64 4.33 -0.96
CA ILE A 42 -5.17 4.05 0.38
C ILE A 42 -6.38 3.12 0.30
N ALA A 43 -7.37 3.43 -0.55
CA ALA A 43 -8.58 2.63 -0.67
C ALA A 43 -8.28 1.19 -1.10
N ILE A 44 -7.39 0.99 -2.08
CA ILE A 44 -7.00 -0.35 -2.52
C ILE A 44 -6.20 -1.09 -1.43
N SER A 45 -5.40 -0.37 -0.64
CA SER A 45 -4.67 -0.95 0.49
C SER A 45 -5.60 -1.46 1.58
N GLU A 46 -6.65 -0.70 1.92
CA GLU A 46 -7.70 -1.09 2.85
C GLU A 46 -8.53 -2.27 2.30
N GLU A 47 -8.81 -2.29 0.99
CA GLU A 47 -9.47 -3.44 0.35
C GLU A 47 -8.59 -4.70 0.41
N MET A 48 -7.28 -4.58 0.20
CA MET A 48 -6.33 -5.68 0.31
C MET A 48 -6.30 -6.30 1.71
N ASP A 49 -6.38 -5.48 2.77
CA ASP A 49 -6.50 -5.94 4.15
C ASP A 49 -7.76 -6.78 4.37
N SER A 50 -8.91 -6.30 3.87
CA SER A 50 -10.19 -7.02 3.98
C SER A 50 -10.22 -8.38 3.27
N LEU A 51 -9.38 -8.54 2.25
CA LEU A 51 -9.25 -9.78 1.46
C LEU A 51 -8.06 -10.64 1.90
N SER A 52 -7.26 -10.18 2.85
CA SER A 52 -6.06 -10.87 3.29
C SER A 52 -6.40 -12.18 4.02
N ALA A 53 -5.54 -13.17 3.84
CA ALA A 53 -5.70 -14.43 4.54
C ALA A 53 -5.33 -14.27 6.03
N PRO A 54 -6.02 -14.96 6.97
CA PRO A 54 -5.78 -14.79 8.40
C PRO A 54 -4.32 -15.00 8.82
N GLU A 55 -3.60 -15.90 8.14
CA GLU A 55 -2.18 -16.15 8.43
C GLU A 55 -1.28 -14.91 8.20
N TRP A 56 -1.71 -13.94 7.39
CA TRP A 56 -0.97 -12.69 7.15
C TRP A 56 -1.35 -11.57 8.12
N GLY A 57 -2.30 -11.80 9.02
CA GLY A 57 -2.93 -10.74 9.83
C GLY A 57 -1.95 -9.86 10.60
N GLU A 58 -0.87 -10.43 11.15
CA GLU A 58 0.18 -9.66 11.84
C GLU A 58 0.93 -8.73 10.88
N SER A 59 1.36 -9.26 9.73
CA SER A 59 2.08 -8.47 8.72
C SER A 59 1.20 -7.43 8.05
N MET A 60 -0.09 -7.72 7.87
CA MET A 60 -1.06 -6.74 7.40
C MET A 60 -1.34 -5.67 8.45
N ALA A 61 -1.46 -6.03 9.73
CA ALA A 61 -1.61 -5.03 10.80
C ALA A 61 -0.43 -4.05 10.85
N GLU A 62 0.80 -4.54 10.71
CA GLU A 62 2.00 -3.68 10.58
C GLU A 62 1.91 -2.76 9.36
N TYR A 63 1.53 -3.30 8.20
CA TYR A 63 1.34 -2.52 6.98
C TYR A 63 0.31 -1.40 7.17
N MET A 64 -0.82 -1.69 7.82
CA MET A 64 -1.89 -0.73 8.08
C MET A 64 -1.46 0.37 9.06
N VAL A 65 -0.64 0.07 10.07
CA VAL A 65 -0.05 1.10 10.95
C VAL A 65 0.81 2.08 10.15
N VAL A 66 1.63 1.58 9.21
CA VAL A 66 2.44 2.45 8.36
C VAL A 66 1.56 3.21 7.36
N LEU A 67 0.45 2.61 6.89
CA LEU A 67 -0.49 3.28 5.99
C LEU A 67 -1.15 4.49 6.67
N GLU A 68 -1.51 4.37 7.94
CA GLU A 68 -2.01 5.50 8.73
C GLU A 68 -0.96 6.60 8.92
N ALA A 69 0.31 6.23 9.09
CA ALA A 69 1.40 7.21 9.12
C ALA A 69 1.58 7.91 7.76
N PHE A 70 1.43 7.19 6.65
CA PHE A 70 1.43 7.75 5.30
C PHE A 70 0.23 8.70 5.10
N LYS A 71 -0.98 8.31 5.49
CA LYS A 71 -2.19 9.17 5.45
C LYS A 71 -1.98 10.49 6.18
N LYS A 72 -1.35 10.46 7.36
CA LYS A 72 -0.99 11.68 8.10
C LYS A 72 0.08 12.49 7.37
N ALA A 73 1.09 11.86 6.76
CA ALA A 73 2.12 12.56 6.00
C ALA A 73 1.57 13.36 4.81
N VAL A 74 0.47 12.90 4.19
CA VAL A 74 -0.19 13.59 3.07
C VAL A 74 -0.60 15.02 3.42
N THR A 75 -0.98 15.30 4.68
CA THR A 75 -1.42 16.63 5.08
C THR A 75 -0.30 17.67 5.06
N TYR A 76 0.96 17.23 5.16
CA TYR A 76 2.13 18.10 5.17
C TYR A 76 2.62 18.46 3.77
N ARG A 77 2.17 17.73 2.73
CA ARG A 77 2.59 17.90 1.32
C ARG A 77 4.12 17.93 1.13
N ASP A 78 4.83 17.25 2.02
CA ASP A 78 6.29 17.11 2.00
C ASP A 78 6.62 15.81 1.26
N SER A 79 7.26 15.93 0.10
CA SER A 79 7.64 14.79 -0.73
C SER A 79 8.64 13.86 -0.06
N ASP A 80 9.54 14.39 0.77
CA ASP A 80 10.57 13.59 1.45
C ASP A 80 9.93 12.78 2.59
N LEU A 81 9.05 13.41 3.36
CA LEU A 81 8.26 12.72 4.38
C LEU A 81 7.37 11.65 3.75
N LEU A 82 6.70 11.95 2.64
CA LEU A 82 5.89 10.99 1.90
C LEU A 82 6.72 9.83 1.37
N MET A 83 7.91 10.10 0.84
CA MET A 83 8.83 9.07 0.36
C MET A 83 9.31 8.17 1.51
N GLU A 84 9.65 8.75 2.66
CA GLU A 84 10.04 7.97 3.85
C GLU A 84 8.92 7.02 4.28
N LYS A 85 7.67 7.52 4.41
CA LYS A 85 6.53 6.69 4.81
C LYS A 85 6.18 5.65 3.74
N PHE A 86 6.25 6.03 2.46
CA PHE A 86 6.02 5.10 1.35
C PHE A 86 7.07 3.99 1.29
N GLN A 87 8.34 4.30 1.54
CA GLN A 87 9.39 3.28 1.59
C GLN A 87 9.14 2.29 2.73
N LYS A 88 8.74 2.77 3.92
CA LYS A 88 8.34 1.89 5.04
C LYS A 88 7.18 0.95 4.69
N LEU A 89 6.20 1.42 3.91
CA LEU A 89 5.11 0.56 3.40
C LEU A 89 5.66 -0.53 2.48
N MET A 90 6.61 -0.18 1.59
CA MET A 90 7.22 -1.16 0.69
C MET A 90 8.05 -2.18 1.47
N ASP A 91 8.74 -1.76 2.52
CA ASP A 91 9.54 -2.65 3.36
C ASP A 91 8.65 -3.63 4.13
N SER A 92 7.53 -3.16 4.69
CA SER A 92 6.51 -4.01 5.35
C SER A 92 5.92 -5.04 4.37
N LYS A 93 5.57 -4.62 3.14
CA LYS A 93 5.13 -5.53 2.07
C LYS A 93 6.20 -6.59 1.76
N VAL A 94 7.46 -6.19 1.63
CA VAL A 94 8.56 -7.11 1.34
C VAL A 94 8.77 -8.09 2.49
N ALA A 95 8.66 -7.65 3.74
CA ALA A 95 8.73 -8.51 4.92
C ALA A 95 7.59 -9.55 4.92
N CYS A 96 6.35 -9.12 4.67
CA CYS A 96 5.21 -10.02 4.50
C CYS A 96 5.48 -11.07 3.41
N HIS A 97 5.93 -10.64 2.23
CA HIS A 97 6.26 -11.57 1.15
C HIS A 97 7.41 -12.52 1.51
N LYS A 98 8.41 -12.11 2.30
CA LYS A 98 9.48 -13.02 2.73
C LYS A 98 8.97 -14.10 3.70
N LYS A 99 7.98 -13.78 4.52
CA LYS A 99 7.40 -14.69 5.52
C LYS A 99 6.47 -15.76 4.91
N PHE A 100 5.81 -15.43 3.78
CA PHE A 100 4.71 -16.25 3.23
C PHE A 100 4.83 -16.59 1.73
N ARG A 101 6.02 -16.43 1.13
CA ARG A 101 6.30 -16.81 -0.27
C ARG A 101 7.00 -18.16 -0.34
#